data_AF-A0A9D2GA23-F1
#
_entry.id   AF-A0A9D2GA23-F1
#
_cell.length_a   1.000
_cell.length_b   1.000
_cell.length_c   1.000
_cell.angle_alpha   90.00
_cell.angle_beta   90.00
_cell.angle_gamma   90.00
#
_symmetry.space_group_name_H-M   'P 1'
#
loop_
_entity.id
_entity.type
_entity.pdbx_description
1 polymer ?
#
loop_
_entity_poly.entity_id
_entity_poly.type
_entity_poly.pdbx_seq_one_letter_code
_entity_poly.pdbx_strand_id
1 'polypeptide(L)' 'MGRYYRLSKSITEETAGEILREILEIEDVESAEFTEENTKILVKTEKDKYPEVMTRIVNIFSRVGSGCELSFAGFAY' A
#
# COMPACT_ATOMS: atom_id res chain seq x y z
N MET A 1 14.44 3.13 -0.65
CA MET A 1 14.17 1.79 -1.25
C MET A 1 12.69 1.57 -1.18
N GLY A 2 12.00 1.32 -2.28
CA GLY A 2 10.57 1.02 -2.27
C GLY A 2 10.28 -0.47 -2.05
N ARG A 3 9.07 -0.80 -1.61
CA ARG A 3 8.58 -2.19 -1.51
C ARG A 3 7.32 -2.36 -2.33
N TYR A 4 7.27 -3.45 -3.07
CA TYR A 4 6.08 -3.89 -3.77
C TYR A 4 5.29 -4.84 -2.88
N TYR A 5 3.99 -4.57 -2.81
CA TYR A 5 3.03 -5.43 -2.16
C TYR A 5 1.97 -5.83 -3.16
N ARG A 6 1.63 -7.11 -3.18
CA ARG A 6 0.55 -7.67 -3.99
C ARG A 6 -0.70 -7.73 -3.14
N LEU A 7 -1.81 -7.29 -3.71
CA LEU A 7 -3.12 -7.43 -3.10
C LEU A 7 -3.61 -8.86 -3.33
N SER A 8 -4.24 -9.43 -2.31
CA SER A 8 -4.86 -10.76 -2.40
C SER A 8 -6.09 -10.75 -3.33
N LYS A 9 -6.72 -9.58 -3.50
CA LYS A 9 -7.87 -9.36 -4.37
C LYS A 9 -7.75 -8.04 -5.09
N SER A 10 -8.23 -7.97 -6.33
CA SER A 10 -8.36 -6.71 -7.06
C SER A 10 -9.37 -5.81 -6.36
N ILE A 11 -9.03 -4.53 -6.22
CA ILE A 11 -9.93 -3.50 -5.66
C ILE A 11 -10.40 -2.57 -6.77
N THR A 12 -11.57 -1.95 -6.58
CA THR A 12 -12.10 -0.95 -7.51
C THR A 12 -11.25 0.32 -7.50
N GLU A 13 -11.33 1.13 -8.57
CA GLU A 13 -10.61 2.40 -8.67
C GLU A 13 -10.97 3.37 -7.54
N GLU A 14 -12.24 3.41 -7.11
CA GLU A 14 -12.69 4.22 -5.97
C GLU A 14 -11.97 3.82 -4.68
N THR A 15 -11.96 2.53 -4.37
CA THR A 15 -11.29 1.97 -3.19
C THR A 15 -9.78 2.19 -3.26
N ALA A 16 -9.18 2.02 -4.43
CA ALA A 16 -7.76 2.28 -4.62
C ALA A 16 -7.41 3.75 -4.42
N GLY A 17 -8.24 4.68 -4.93
CA GLY A 17 -8.04 6.11 -4.74
C GLY A 17 -8.07 6.52 -3.27
N GLU A 18 -9.05 6.03 -2.51
CA GLU A 18 -9.15 6.28 -1.07
C GLU A 18 -7.96 5.71 -0.30
N ILE A 19 -7.55 4.47 -0.62
CA ILE A 19 -6.39 3.85 0.00
C ILE A 19 -5.11 4.63 -0.33
N LEU A 20 -4.89 5.00 -1.59
CA LEU A 20 -3.74 5.80 -2.02
C LEU A 20 -3.67 7.10 -1.25
N ARG A 21 -4.81 7.78 -1.13
CA ARG A 21 -4.93 9.03 -0.40
C ARG A 21 -4.55 8.86 1.07
N GLU A 22 -5.13 7.89 1.78
CA GLU A 22 -4.78 7.65 3.19
C GLU A 22 -3.31 7.29 3.36
N ILE A 23 -2.72 6.53 2.42
CA ILE A 23 -1.30 6.17 2.47
C ILE A 23 -0.40 7.40 2.26
N LEU A 24 -0.77 8.29 1.33
CA LEU A 24 -0.05 9.53 1.08
C LEU A 24 -0.22 10.56 2.21
N GLU A 25 -1.27 10.45 3.03
CA GLU A 25 -1.44 11.26 4.25
C GLU A 25 -0.54 10.80 5.41
N ILE A 26 0.12 9.64 5.29
CA ILE A 26 1.10 9.19 6.28
C ILE A 26 2.39 9.99 6.08
N GLU A 27 2.76 10.83 7.05
CA GLU A 27 4.00 11.65 7.00
C GLU A 27 5.27 10.83 6.72
N ASP A 28 5.35 9.59 7.20
CA ASP A 28 6.50 8.72 6.98
C ASP A 28 6.56 8.12 5.55
N VAL A 29 5.50 8.23 4.74
CA VAL A 29 5.47 7.75 3.36
C VAL A 29 5.97 8.82 2.41
N GLU A 30 7.04 8.51 1.69
CA GLU A 30 7.62 9.39 0.68
C GLU A 30 6.77 9.38 -0.61
N SER A 31 6.32 8.20 -1.04
CA SER A 31 5.44 8.03 -2.20
C SER A 31 4.73 6.68 -2.17
N ALA A 32 3.53 6.62 -2.71
CA ALA A 32 2.81 5.38 -2.96
C ALA A 32 2.17 5.39 -4.35
N GLU A 33 2.13 4.25 -5.02
CA GLU A 33 1.55 4.12 -6.35
C GLU A 33 1.00 2.70 -6.58
N PHE A 34 -0.22 2.59 -7.10
CA PHE A 34 -0.76 1.30 -7.54
C PHE A 34 -0.26 0.94 -8.94
N THR A 35 0.07 -0.32 -9.15
CA THR A 35 0.55 -0.89 -10.40
C THR A 35 -0.21 -2.18 -10.74
N GLU A 36 -0.14 -2.64 -12.00
CA GLU A 36 -0.87 -3.83 -12.49
C GLU A 36 -2.38 -3.79 -12.16
N GLU A 37 -3.11 -2.77 -12.65
CA GLU A 37 -4.58 -2.68 -12.46
C GLU A 37 -5.02 -2.84 -11.00
N ASN A 38 -4.33 -2.15 -10.09
CA ASN A 38 -4.65 -2.14 -8.65
C ASN A 38 -4.47 -3.51 -7.98
N THR A 39 -3.67 -4.41 -8.58
CA THR A 39 -3.31 -5.69 -7.97
C THR A 39 -1.95 -5.63 -7.25
N LYS A 40 -1.17 -4.58 -7.48
CA LYS A 40 0.06 -4.29 -6.73
C LYS A 40 0.11 -2.84 -6.29
N ILE A 41 0.81 -2.59 -5.19
CA ILE A 41 1.12 -1.26 -4.69
C ILE A 41 2.62 -1.16 -4.40
N LEU A 42 3.23 -0.10 -4.91
CA LEU A 42 4.57 0.33 -4.59
C LEU A 42 4.49 1.36 -3.47
N VAL A 43 5.21 1.11 -2.38
CA VAL A 43 5.33 2.07 -1.28
C VAL A 43 6.80 2.40 -1.07
N LYS A 44 7.12 3.69 -1.07
CA LYS A 44 8.42 4.24 -0.74
C LYS A 44 8.32 4.95 0.60
N THR A 45 9.14 4.50 1.55
CA THR A 45 9.27 5.06 2.89
C THR A 45 10.70 4.83 3.36
N GLU A 46 11.08 5.52 4.43
CA GLU A 46 12.36 5.31 5.09
C GLU A 46 12.46 3.89 5.69
N LYS A 47 13.67 3.31 5.69
CA LYS A 47 13.89 1.90 6.06
C LYS A 47 13.39 1.57 7.48
N ASP A 48 13.57 2.51 8.40
CA ASP A 48 13.23 2.37 9.81
C ASP A 48 11.71 2.42 10.05
N LYS A 49 10.98 3.09 9.16
CA LYS A 49 9.55 3.37 9.27
C LYS A 49 8.64 2.34 8.62
N TYR A 50 9.21 1.42 7.84
CA TYR A 50 8.46 0.31 7.24
C TYR A 50 7.54 -0.47 8.20
N PRO A 51 7.94 -0.89 9.40
CA PRO A 51 7.04 -1.62 10.30
C PRO A 51 5.82 -0.78 10.72
N GLU A 52 6.01 0.50 11.03
CA GLU A 52 4.92 1.42 11.40
C GLU A 52 4.00 1.68 10.21
N VAL A 53 4.58 2.09 9.08
CA VAL A 53 3.89 2.40 7.83
C VAL A 53 3.11 1.18 7.33
N MET A 54 3.73 -0.01 7.33
CA MET A 54 3.08 -1.25 6.89
C MET A 54 1.88 -1.60 7.77
N THR A 55 1.98 -1.39 9.09
CA THR A 55 0.86 -1.65 10.01
C THR A 55 -0.32 -0.74 9.69
N ARG A 56 -0.07 0.55 9.40
CA ARG A 56 -1.10 1.50 8.98
C ARG A 56 -1.72 1.11 7.64
N ILE A 57 -0.88 0.80 6.65
CA ILE A 57 -1.33 0.38 5.32
C ILE A 57 -2.23 -0.86 5.43
N VAL A 58 -1.82 -1.91 6.15
CA VAL A 58 -2.63 -3.12 6.32
C VAL A 58 -3.99 -2.80 6.98
N ASN A 59 -4.03 -1.88 7.95
CA ASN A 59 -5.29 -1.45 8.55
C ASN A 59 -6.20 -0.73 7.55
N ILE A 60 -5.64 0.18 6.74
CA ILE A 60 -6.36 0.90 5.68
C ILE A 60 -6.93 -0.09 4.67
N PHE A 61 -6.11 -1.02 4.17
CA PHE A 61 -6.55 -2.06 3.24
C PHE A 61 -7.60 -3.02 3.83
N SER A 62 -7.48 -3.35 5.12
CA SER A 62 -8.48 -4.16 5.80
C SER A 62 -9.83 -3.43 5.92
N ARG A 63 -9.80 -2.13 6.25
CA ARG A 63 -10.98 -1.29 6.43
C ARG A 63 -11.65 -0.90 5.11
N VAL A 64 -10.88 -0.36 4.18
CA VAL A 64 -11.35 0.19 2.90
C VAL A 64 -11.47 -0.91 1.84
N GLY A 65 -10.47 -1.81 1.78
CA GLY A 65 -10.46 -2.95 0.86
C GLY A 65 -11.35 -4.12 1.27
N SER A 66 -12.22 -3.97 2.29
CA SER A 66 -13.18 -4.99 2.72
C SER A 66 -12.52 -6.33 3.07
N GLY A 67 -11.45 -6.28 3.85
CA GLY A 67 -10.62 -7.45 4.16
C GLY A 67 -9.60 -7.81 3.08
N CYS A 68 -9.16 -6.83 2.28
CA CYS A 68 -8.08 -7.06 1.33
C CYS A 68 -6.75 -7.25 2.07
N GLU A 69 -6.10 -8.38 1.83
CA GLU A 69 -4.79 -8.68 2.42
C GLU A 69 -3.66 -8.23 1.49
N LEU A 70 -2.53 -7.84 2.08
CA LEU A 70 -1.31 -7.48 1.37
C LEU A 70 -0.23 -8.53 1.58
N SER A 71 0.32 -9.01 0.49
CA SER A 71 1.45 -9.92 0.46
C SER A 71 2.69 -9.20 -0.06
N PHE A 72 3.84 -9.40 0.59
CA PHE A 72 5.09 -8.85 0.08
C PHE A 72 5.45 -9.48 -1.27
N ALA A 73 5.70 -8.64 -2.29
CA ALA A 73 6.00 -9.07 -3.65
C ALA A 73 7.46 -8.84 -4.06
N GLY A 74 8.15 -7.89 -3.44
CA GLY A 74 9.55 -7.60 -3.74
C GLY A 74 9.98 -6.19 -3.34
N PHE A 75 11.20 -5.82 -3.68
CA PHE A 75 11.74 -4.47 -3.49
C PHE A 75 11.79 -3.74 -4.82
N ALA A 76 11.50 -2.43 -4.81
CA ALA A 76 11.80 -1.54 -5.93
C ALA A 76 13.27 -1.14 -5.86
N TYR A 77 14.03 -1.59 -6.87
CA TYR A 77 15.43 -1.29 -7.10
C TYR A 77 15.56 -0.06 -8.01
#